data_AF-A0A4Q3ZRQ0-F1
#
_entry.id   AF-A0A4Q3ZRQ0-F1
#
_cell.length_a   1.000
_cell.length_b   1.000
_cell.length_c   1.000
_cell.angle_alpha   90.00
_cell.angle_beta   90.00
_cell.angle_gamma   90.00
#
_symmetry.space_group_name_H-M   'P 1'
#
loop_
_entity.id
_entity.type
_entity.pdbx_description
1 polymer ?
#
loop_
_entity_poly.entity_id
_entity_poly.type
_entity_poly.pdbx_seq_one_letter_code
_entity_poly.pdbx_strand_id
1 'polypeptide(L)'
;MLFDAMPAQRLWVPRRVLATPAALSWPQGLTMVERAEALGAEIVQLKSDRLSGLPDSYRDAKSTLAIVVSPPSKRRPQPIPPSADWRFDLAAGCPAHCQYCYLAGSLAGPPIIRAYANLPEILAELPPLLGQGQITSRNAARIGEGTTFEASCYTDPLGIEHITGALADSIRMFGAWEAPVQLRFTTKYDGVAPLLNLPHGRRTRIRFSVNATGVERFEG
;
A
#
# COMPACT_ATOMS: atom_id res chain seq x y z
N MET A 1 6.66 33.51 9.58
CA MET A 1 5.22 33.75 9.79
C MET A 1 4.48 32.51 9.31
N LEU A 2 3.65 31.93 10.19
CA LEU A 2 2.58 30.98 9.90
C LEU A 2 2.98 29.65 9.25
N PHE A 3 3.76 28.82 9.96
CA PHE A 3 3.36 27.40 10.04
C PHE A 3 2.36 27.34 11.18
N ASP A 4 1.12 27.74 10.91
CA ASP A 4 0.00 27.32 11.76
C ASP A 4 0.11 25.81 11.93
N ALA A 5 -0.10 25.34 13.16
CA ALA A 5 -0.07 23.93 13.49
C ALA A 5 -0.93 23.19 12.46
N MET A 6 -0.30 22.36 11.62
CA MET A 6 -1.04 21.55 10.66
C MET A 6 -2.13 20.81 11.44
N PRO A 7 -3.40 20.87 11.00
CA PRO A 7 -4.47 20.18 11.71
C PRO A 7 -4.07 18.73 11.92
N ALA A 8 -4.36 18.19 13.11
CA ALA A 8 -4.02 16.81 13.44
C ALA A 8 -4.54 15.88 12.34
N GLN A 9 -3.63 15.15 11.70
CA GLN A 9 -3.96 14.30 10.57
C GLN A 9 -4.94 13.23 11.00
N ARG A 10 -6.09 13.16 10.32
CA ARG A 10 -7.09 12.13 10.61
C ARG A 10 -6.72 10.85 9.88
N LEU A 11 -5.91 10.02 10.55
CA LEU A 11 -5.58 8.69 10.08
C LEU A 11 -6.82 7.80 10.01
N TRP A 12 -6.88 6.92 9.01
CA TRP A 12 -7.95 5.92 8.91
C TRP A 12 -7.72 4.81 9.92
N VAL A 13 -8.70 4.55 10.79
CA VAL A 13 -8.63 3.44 11.75
C VAL A 13 -9.70 2.39 11.39
N PRO A 14 -9.32 1.11 11.19
CA PRO A 14 -10.31 0.06 11.00
C PRO A 14 -11.14 -0.12 12.27
N ARG A 15 -12.44 -0.35 12.12
CA ARG A 15 -13.30 -0.77 13.24
C ARG A 15 -12.97 -2.19 13.69
N ARG A 16 -12.63 -3.04 12.71
CA ARG A 16 -12.32 -4.45 12.92
C ARG A 16 -11.13 -4.89 12.09
N VAL A 17 -10.29 -5.73 12.70
CA VAL A 17 -9.19 -6.43 12.06
C VAL A 17 -9.46 -7.93 12.08
N LEU A 18 -9.42 -8.57 10.91
CA LEU A 18 -9.40 -10.02 10.77
C LEU A 18 -7.95 -10.47 10.58
N ALA A 19 -7.38 -11.19 11.55
CA ALA A 19 -6.00 -11.68 11.45
C ALA A 19 -6.00 -13.20 11.23
N THR A 20 -5.33 -13.67 10.17
CA THR A 20 -5.22 -15.11 9.92
C THR A 20 -4.06 -15.74 10.70
N PRO A 21 -4.12 -17.04 11.07
CA PRO A 21 -3.02 -17.72 11.76
C PRO A 21 -1.69 -17.61 11.02
N ALA A 22 -1.67 -17.78 9.69
CA ALA A 22 -0.44 -17.66 8.91
C ALA A 22 0.10 -16.23 8.88
N ALA A 23 -0.73 -15.20 9.04
CA ALA A 23 -0.24 -13.83 9.15
C ALA A 23 0.39 -13.56 10.51
N LEU A 24 -0.18 -14.13 11.58
CA LEU A 24 0.32 -14.00 12.95
C LEU A 24 1.65 -14.74 13.19
N SER A 25 2.07 -15.63 12.28
CA SER A 25 3.41 -16.23 12.34
C SER A 25 4.52 -15.29 11.81
N TRP A 26 4.16 -14.16 11.17
CA TRP A 26 5.10 -13.14 10.73
C TRP A 26 5.27 -12.04 11.78
N PRO A 27 6.50 -11.61 12.10
CA PRO A 27 6.74 -10.48 13.01
C PRO A 27 5.98 -9.21 12.60
N GLN A 28 5.88 -8.97 11.30
CA GLN A 28 5.13 -7.83 10.78
C GLN A 28 3.61 -7.99 10.95
N GLY A 29 3.08 -9.20 10.84
CA GLY A 29 1.66 -9.46 11.09
C GLY A 29 1.29 -9.19 12.55
N LEU A 30 2.14 -9.62 13.49
CA LEU A 30 2.00 -9.29 14.92
C LEU A 30 2.07 -7.77 15.15
N THR A 31 3.06 -7.09 14.58
CA THR A 31 3.22 -5.64 14.68
C THR A 31 2.00 -4.88 14.13
N MET A 32 1.42 -5.34 13.01
CA MET A 32 0.21 -4.75 12.43
C MET A 32 -1.00 -4.90 13.36
N VAL A 33 -1.15 -6.04 14.02
CA VAL A 33 -2.21 -6.26 15.02
C VAL A 33 -2.03 -5.33 16.21
N GLU A 34 -0.83 -5.26 16.78
CA GLU A 34 -0.52 -4.38 17.92
C GLU A 34 -0.81 -2.91 17.59
N ARG A 35 -0.41 -2.44 16.41
CA ARG A 35 -0.69 -1.07 15.95
C ARG A 35 -2.18 -0.82 15.77
N ALA A 36 -2.92 -1.75 15.17
CA ALA A 36 -4.35 -1.58 14.98
C ALA A 36 -5.12 -1.62 16.30
N GLU A 37 -4.72 -2.49 17.23
CA GLU A 37 -5.29 -2.57 18.59
C GLU A 37 -5.02 -1.28 19.37
N ALA A 38 -3.79 -0.74 19.29
CA ALA A 38 -3.44 0.54 19.92
C ALA A 38 -4.25 1.73 19.36
N LEU A 39 -4.76 1.63 18.14
CA LEU A 39 -5.66 2.61 17.54
C LEU A 39 -7.14 2.38 17.90
N GLY A 40 -7.45 1.31 18.63
CA GLY A 40 -8.79 0.97 19.11
C GLY A 40 -9.60 0.05 18.21
N ALA A 41 -8.96 -0.67 17.28
CA ALA A 41 -9.65 -1.64 16.43
C ALA A 41 -10.01 -2.92 17.19
N GLU A 42 -11.18 -3.50 16.90
CA GLU A 42 -11.55 -4.84 17.36
C GLU A 42 -10.69 -5.90 16.65
N ILE A 43 -9.89 -6.66 17.40
CA ILE A 43 -9.05 -7.73 16.82
C ILE A 43 -9.80 -9.07 16.85
N VAL A 44 -10.00 -9.66 15.68
CA VAL A 44 -10.59 -10.99 15.50
C VAL A 44 -9.55 -11.92 14.91
N GLN A 45 -9.01 -12.80 15.74
CA GLN A 45 -8.13 -13.87 15.27
C GLN A 45 -8.96 -15.01 14.66
N LEU A 46 -8.70 -15.32 13.39
CA LEU A 46 -9.41 -16.37 12.66
C LEU A 46 -8.84 -17.75 13.00
N LYS A 47 -9.68 -18.79 12.86
CA LYS A 47 -9.28 -20.19 13.08
C LYS A 47 -8.50 -20.81 11.92
N SER A 48 -8.51 -20.18 10.74
CA SER A 48 -7.82 -20.62 9.53
C SER A 48 -7.49 -19.45 8.62
N ASP A 49 -6.71 -19.69 7.56
CA ASP A 49 -6.33 -18.66 6.60
C ASP A 49 -7.43 -18.29 5.60
N ARG A 50 -8.58 -18.96 5.67
CA ARG A 50 -9.76 -18.58 4.90
C ARG A 50 -10.48 -17.44 5.62
N LEU A 51 -10.54 -16.27 4.98
CA LEU A 51 -11.35 -15.15 5.47
C LEU A 51 -12.81 -15.58 5.60
N SER A 52 -13.34 -15.48 6.83
CA SER A 52 -14.72 -15.75 7.20
C SER A 52 -15.26 -14.59 8.06
N GLY A 53 -16.57 -14.50 8.23
CA GLY A 53 -17.19 -13.35 8.90
C GLY A 53 -17.00 -12.03 8.15
N LEU A 54 -16.93 -12.10 6.82
CA LEU A 54 -16.83 -10.91 5.97
C LEU A 54 -18.12 -10.07 6.07
N PRO A 55 -18.00 -8.73 6.06
CA PRO A 55 -19.15 -7.85 6.14
C PRO A 55 -19.98 -7.87 4.85
N ASP A 56 -21.30 -7.75 5.02
CA ASP A 56 -22.25 -7.70 3.91
C ASP A 56 -22.52 -6.26 3.40
N SER A 57 -22.20 -5.25 4.23
CA SER A 57 -22.40 -3.84 3.88
C SER A 57 -21.10 -3.20 3.39
N TYR A 58 -21.24 -2.29 2.42
CA TYR A 58 -20.11 -1.48 1.93
C TYR A 58 -19.44 -0.69 3.05
N ARG A 59 -20.25 -0.09 3.94
CA ARG A 59 -19.75 0.72 5.06
C ARG A 59 -18.84 -0.11 5.98
N ASP A 60 -19.29 -1.30 6.36
CA ASP A 60 -18.53 -2.15 7.28
C ASP A 60 -17.29 -2.71 6.59
N ALA A 61 -17.40 -3.10 5.31
CA ALA A 61 -16.26 -3.54 4.50
C ALA A 61 -15.15 -2.50 4.46
N LYS A 62 -15.48 -1.24 4.18
CA LYS A 62 -14.53 -0.12 4.12
C LYS A 62 -13.89 0.26 5.46
N SER A 63 -14.44 -0.26 6.55
CA SER A 63 -13.88 -0.13 7.91
C SER A 63 -13.26 -1.43 8.43
N THR A 64 -13.11 -2.45 7.59
CA THR A 64 -12.53 -3.75 7.94
C THR A 64 -11.16 -3.91 7.29
N LEU A 65 -10.15 -4.19 8.12
CA LEU A 65 -8.83 -4.63 7.67
C LEU A 65 -8.73 -6.14 7.82
N ALA A 66 -8.14 -6.83 6.85
CA ALA A 66 -7.68 -8.20 6.99
C ALA A 66 -6.15 -8.21 6.92
N ILE A 67 -5.50 -8.83 7.90
CA ILE A 67 -4.06 -9.07 7.90
C ILE A 67 -3.87 -10.52 7.48
N VAL A 68 -3.27 -10.72 6.30
CA VAL A 68 -3.15 -12.01 5.63
C VAL A 68 -1.75 -12.21 5.06
N VAL A 69 -1.44 -13.41 4.58
CA VAL A 69 -0.26 -13.69 3.77
C VAL A 69 -0.62 -13.52 2.29
N SER A 70 0.19 -12.78 1.53
CA SER A 70 0.03 -12.66 0.08
C SER A 70 0.33 -14.00 -0.59
N PRO A 71 -0.61 -14.57 -1.37
CA PRO A 71 -0.41 -15.85 -2.03
C PRO A 71 0.67 -15.76 -3.12
N PRO A 72 1.39 -16.85 -3.44
CA PRO A 72 2.47 -16.83 -4.44
C PRO A 72 2.09 -16.21 -5.79
N SER A 73 0.84 -16.41 -6.24
CA SER A 73 0.33 -15.85 -7.50
C SER A 73 0.18 -14.33 -7.49
N LYS A 74 0.08 -13.69 -6.32
CA LYS A 74 -0.04 -12.24 -6.16
C LYS A 74 1.29 -11.56 -5.82
N ARG A 75 2.31 -12.31 -5.43
CA ARG A 75 3.65 -11.75 -5.14
C ARG A 75 4.44 -11.41 -6.39
N ARG A 76 4.23 -12.15 -7.48
CA ARG A 76 4.95 -11.95 -8.75
C ARG A 76 4.62 -10.56 -9.33
N PRO A 77 5.63 -9.67 -9.47
CA PRO A 77 5.40 -8.35 -10.05
C PRO A 77 4.86 -8.46 -11.49
N GLN A 78 4.01 -7.51 -11.87
CA GLN A 78 3.35 -7.49 -13.18
C GLN A 78 3.71 -6.21 -13.93
N PRO A 79 3.80 -6.22 -15.27
CA PRO A 79 3.96 -4.98 -16.05
C PRO A 79 2.82 -3.98 -15.80
N ILE A 80 3.12 -2.68 -15.79
CA ILE A 80 2.12 -1.63 -15.49
C ILE A 80 2.28 -0.34 -16.32
N PRO A 81 2.03 -0.40 -17.64
CA PRO A 81 2.14 0.78 -18.48
C PRO A 81 1.04 1.81 -18.17
N PRO A 82 1.30 3.12 -18.31
CA PRO A 82 2.60 3.75 -18.57
C PRO A 82 3.37 4.07 -17.27
N SER A 83 2.85 3.65 -16.12
CA SER A 83 3.27 4.12 -14.80
C SER A 83 4.73 3.73 -14.50
N ALA A 84 4.99 2.43 -14.51
CA ALA A 84 6.27 1.84 -14.13
C ALA A 84 6.57 0.58 -14.97
N ASP A 85 7.78 0.06 -14.87
CA ASP A 85 8.14 -1.23 -15.49
C ASP A 85 7.38 -2.38 -14.82
N TRP A 86 7.27 -2.34 -13.50
CA TRP A 86 6.61 -3.38 -12.71
C TRP A 86 5.68 -2.77 -11.66
N ARG A 87 4.64 -3.48 -11.29
CA ARG A 87 3.86 -3.25 -10.06
C ARG A 87 4.05 -4.41 -9.11
N PHE A 88 3.99 -4.10 -7.83
CA PHE A 88 3.89 -5.07 -6.74
C PHE A 88 2.89 -4.54 -5.71
N ASP A 89 2.26 -5.45 -4.97
CA ASP A 89 1.16 -5.09 -4.08
C ASP A 89 1.60 -5.26 -2.62
N LEU A 90 1.61 -4.17 -1.84
CA LEU A 90 1.81 -4.17 -0.39
C LEU A 90 0.51 -4.53 0.38
N ALA A 91 -0.62 -4.23 -0.26
CA ALA A 91 -1.96 -4.54 0.19
C ALA A 91 -2.92 -4.51 -1.01
N ALA A 92 -4.14 -4.98 -0.82
CA ALA A 92 -5.23 -4.86 -1.78
C ALA A 92 -6.49 -4.29 -1.11
N GLY A 93 -7.12 -3.32 -1.76
CA GLY A 93 -8.17 -2.48 -1.17
C GLY A 93 -7.60 -1.17 -0.64
N CYS A 94 -8.46 -0.18 -0.50
CA CYS A 94 -8.10 1.18 -0.07
C CYS A 94 -9.13 1.66 0.96
N PRO A 95 -8.76 2.48 1.96
CA PRO A 95 -9.75 3.10 2.85
C PRO A 95 -10.65 4.13 2.16
N ALA A 96 -10.21 4.75 1.07
CA ALA A 96 -10.90 5.83 0.36
C ALA A 96 -12.20 5.38 -0.34
N HIS A 97 -13.28 6.13 -0.17
CA HIS A 97 -14.61 6.04 -0.78
C HIS A 97 -14.81 6.74 -2.14
N CYS A 98 -13.74 6.99 -2.91
CA CYS A 98 -13.83 7.67 -4.21
C CYS A 98 -14.88 6.99 -5.11
N GLN A 99 -15.93 7.72 -5.51
CA GLN A 99 -17.06 7.13 -6.25
C GLN A 99 -16.66 6.61 -7.63
N TYR A 100 -15.59 7.18 -8.19
CA TYR A 100 -15.02 6.81 -9.49
C TYR A 100 -13.89 5.76 -9.37
N CYS A 101 -13.69 5.16 -8.19
CA CYS A 101 -12.56 4.26 -7.97
C CYS A 101 -12.63 3.01 -8.86
N TYR A 102 -11.64 2.83 -9.74
CA TYR A 102 -11.57 1.66 -10.63
C TYR A 102 -11.39 0.33 -9.87
N LEU A 103 -10.94 0.37 -8.60
CA LEU A 103 -10.80 -0.83 -7.79
C LEU A 103 -12.13 -1.53 -7.54
N ALA A 104 -13.26 -0.80 -7.60
CA ALA A 104 -14.59 -1.37 -7.51
C ALA A 104 -14.87 -2.42 -8.61
N GLY A 105 -14.29 -2.24 -9.81
CA GLY A 105 -14.36 -3.22 -10.90
C GLY A 105 -13.19 -4.20 -10.96
N SER A 106 -12.12 -3.97 -10.18
CA SER A 106 -10.86 -4.72 -10.30
C SER A 106 -10.63 -5.73 -9.16
N LEU A 107 -11.28 -5.53 -8.01
CA LEU A 107 -11.14 -6.39 -6.83
C LEU A 107 -12.45 -7.17 -6.59
N ALA A 108 -12.32 -8.48 -6.40
CA ALA A 108 -13.47 -9.35 -6.15
C ALA A 108 -13.87 -9.39 -4.67
N GLY A 109 -15.17 -9.58 -4.43
CA GLY A 109 -15.76 -9.71 -3.09
C GLY A 109 -15.97 -8.36 -2.40
N PRO A 110 -16.32 -8.38 -1.09
CA PRO A 110 -16.50 -7.16 -0.31
C PRO A 110 -15.24 -6.27 -0.35
N PRO A 111 -15.38 -4.93 -0.42
CA PRO A 111 -14.26 -3.99 -0.57
C PRO A 111 -13.52 -3.75 0.75
N ILE A 112 -13.15 -4.83 1.44
CA ILE A 112 -12.25 -4.80 2.58
C ILE A 112 -10.82 -4.46 2.15
N ILE A 113 -10.01 -3.98 3.09
CA ILE A 113 -8.57 -3.83 2.88
C ILE A 113 -7.87 -5.11 3.34
N ARG A 114 -6.94 -5.63 2.54
CA ARG A 114 -6.11 -6.81 2.83
C ARG A 114 -4.65 -6.37 2.88
N ALA A 115 -4.08 -6.24 4.07
CA ALA A 115 -2.66 -5.96 4.26
C ALA A 115 -1.86 -7.27 4.32
N TYR A 116 -0.67 -7.26 3.74
CA TYR A 116 0.16 -8.46 3.65
C TYR A 116 1.27 -8.49 4.71
N ALA A 117 1.28 -9.54 5.52
CA ALA A 117 2.23 -9.72 6.62
C ALA A 117 3.60 -10.27 6.17
N ASN A 118 3.66 -10.91 5.00
CA ASN A 118 4.86 -11.50 4.42
C ASN A 118 5.62 -10.53 3.49
N LEU A 119 5.81 -9.28 3.93
CA LEU A 119 6.55 -8.27 3.15
C LEU A 119 7.94 -8.76 2.68
N PRO A 120 8.74 -9.47 3.49
CA PRO A 120 10.04 -9.97 3.02
C PRO A 120 9.92 -10.86 1.78
N GLU A 121 8.87 -11.69 1.67
CA GLU A 121 8.65 -12.51 0.48
C GLU A 121 8.24 -11.67 -0.72
N ILE A 122 7.40 -10.65 -0.53
CA ILE A 122 6.98 -9.75 -1.61
C ILE A 122 8.19 -8.98 -2.15
N LEU A 123 9.00 -8.43 -1.25
CA LEU A 123 10.17 -7.62 -1.62
C LEU A 123 11.29 -8.46 -2.25
N ALA A 124 11.43 -9.74 -1.87
CA ALA A 124 12.40 -10.66 -2.45
C ALA A 124 12.18 -10.94 -3.95
N GLU A 125 10.98 -10.70 -4.47
CA GLU A 125 10.67 -10.86 -5.91
C GLU A 125 11.17 -9.68 -6.76
N LEU A 126 11.58 -8.56 -6.15
CA LEU A 126 11.95 -7.35 -6.88
C LEU A 126 13.40 -7.33 -7.40
N PRO A 127 14.44 -7.71 -6.61
CA PRO A 127 15.84 -7.69 -7.07
C PRO A 127 16.10 -8.43 -8.39
N PRO A 128 15.50 -9.61 -8.66
CA PRO A 128 15.72 -10.30 -9.93
C PRO A 128 15.30 -9.47 -11.15
N LEU A 129 14.41 -8.49 -11.01
CA LEU A 129 13.87 -7.68 -12.10
C LEU A 129 14.71 -6.44 -12.43
N LEU A 130 15.75 -6.14 -11.65
CA LEU A 130 16.64 -5.00 -11.91
C LEU A 130 17.29 -5.13 -13.29
N GLY A 131 17.21 -4.06 -14.08
CA GLY A 131 17.69 -4.02 -15.47
C GLY A 131 16.76 -4.68 -16.48
N GLN A 132 15.64 -5.28 -16.06
CA GLN A 132 14.71 -5.99 -16.96
C GLN A 132 13.50 -5.14 -17.39
N GLY A 133 13.45 -3.86 -17.05
CA GLY A 133 12.33 -2.98 -17.36
C GLY A 133 12.07 -2.80 -18.87
N GLN A 134 10.79 -2.68 -19.25
CA GLN A 134 10.34 -2.63 -20.65
C GLN A 134 9.48 -1.41 -21.00
N ILE A 135 9.08 -0.62 -20.00
CA ILE A 135 8.09 0.46 -20.14
C ILE A 135 8.78 1.81 -19.96
N THR A 136 9.26 2.09 -18.75
CA THR A 136 9.93 3.36 -18.44
C THR A 136 11.40 3.26 -18.81
N SER A 137 12.00 2.08 -18.62
CA SER A 137 13.38 1.79 -18.98
C SER A 137 13.65 1.90 -20.50
N ARG A 138 12.60 1.77 -21.34
CA ARG A 138 12.69 1.94 -22.81
C ARG A 138 12.23 3.29 -23.33
N ASN A 139 11.73 4.16 -22.44
CA ASN A 139 11.29 5.49 -22.83
C ASN A 139 12.48 6.46 -22.75
N ALA A 140 12.81 7.11 -23.86
CA ALA A 140 13.96 8.03 -23.94
C ALA A 140 13.93 9.15 -22.90
N ALA A 141 12.75 9.66 -22.53
CA ALA A 141 12.59 10.70 -21.52
C ALA A 141 12.64 10.18 -20.07
N ARG A 142 12.52 8.86 -19.86
CA ARG A 142 12.44 8.24 -18.52
C ARG A 142 13.52 7.20 -18.24
N ILE A 143 14.43 6.94 -19.18
CA ILE A 143 15.51 5.95 -19.02
C ILE A 143 16.38 6.22 -17.78
N GLY A 144 16.54 7.49 -17.39
CA GLY A 144 17.26 7.89 -16.18
C GLY A 144 16.59 7.48 -14.86
N GLU A 145 15.33 7.04 -14.87
CA GLU A 145 14.66 6.46 -13.70
C GLU A 145 15.15 5.02 -13.40
N GLY A 146 15.83 4.37 -14.36
CA GLY A 146 16.20 2.96 -14.26
C GLY A 146 14.98 2.04 -14.26
N THR A 147 15.12 0.86 -13.64
CA THR A 147 13.98 -0.06 -13.48
C THR A 147 13.00 0.50 -12.45
N THR A 148 11.74 0.69 -12.83
CA THR A 148 10.76 1.35 -11.97
C THR A 148 9.70 0.40 -11.42
N PHE A 149 9.28 0.63 -10.18
CA PHE A 149 8.32 -0.21 -9.45
C PHE A 149 7.19 0.62 -8.84
N GLU A 150 5.95 0.29 -9.19
CA GLU A 150 4.72 0.91 -8.68
C GLU A 150 4.16 0.12 -7.48
N ALA A 151 3.94 0.81 -6.35
CA ALA A 151 3.46 0.21 -5.10
C ALA A 151 2.02 0.62 -4.70
N SER A 152 1.32 1.40 -5.53
CA SER A 152 -0.04 1.89 -5.23
C SER A 152 -1.10 1.47 -6.25
N CYS A 153 -0.94 0.31 -6.90
CA CYS A 153 -1.89 -0.14 -7.92
C CYS A 153 -3.21 -0.64 -7.35
N TYR A 154 -3.17 -1.40 -6.25
CA TYR A 154 -4.38 -1.98 -5.66
C TYR A 154 -4.66 -1.50 -4.24
N THR A 155 -3.90 -0.52 -3.78
CA THR A 155 -4.09 0.13 -2.48
C THR A 155 -3.56 1.55 -2.52
N ASP A 156 -3.99 2.39 -1.57
CA ASP A 156 -3.26 3.61 -1.23
C ASP A 156 -2.32 3.25 -0.07
N PRO A 157 -1.02 3.05 -0.33
CA PRO A 157 -0.12 2.50 0.67
C PRO A 157 0.12 3.47 1.83
N LEU A 158 0.04 4.79 1.59
CA LEU A 158 0.17 5.79 2.65
C LEU A 158 -1.06 5.81 3.55
N GLY A 159 -2.25 5.63 2.97
CA GLY A 159 -3.52 5.61 3.73
C GLY A 159 -3.59 4.56 4.83
N ILE A 160 -2.77 3.50 4.74
CA ILE A 160 -2.70 2.41 5.72
C ILE A 160 -1.31 2.26 6.38
N GLU A 161 -0.37 3.15 6.08
CA GLU A 161 1.03 3.01 6.47
C GLU A 161 1.23 3.02 7.98
N HIS A 162 0.44 3.81 8.70
CA HIS A 162 0.48 3.91 10.15
C HIS A 162 0.14 2.59 10.87
N ILE A 163 -0.47 1.63 10.16
CA ILE A 163 -0.68 0.25 10.62
C ILE A 163 0.41 -0.66 10.03
N THR A 164 0.64 -0.60 8.72
CA THR A 164 1.46 -1.61 8.03
C THR A 164 2.97 -1.42 8.18
N GLY A 165 3.47 -0.18 8.17
CA GLY A 165 4.90 0.14 8.05
C GLY A 165 5.56 -0.31 6.74
N ALA A 166 4.77 -0.85 5.80
CA ALA A 166 5.28 -1.56 4.63
C ALA A 166 5.85 -0.61 3.58
N LEU A 167 5.32 0.61 3.50
CA LEU A 167 5.82 1.63 2.59
C LEU A 167 7.17 2.16 3.07
N ALA A 168 7.34 2.42 4.38
CA ALA A 168 8.62 2.85 4.93
C ALA A 168 9.72 1.81 4.72
N ASP A 169 9.42 0.53 4.94
CA ASP A 169 10.38 -0.56 4.71
C ASP A 169 10.74 -0.70 3.23
N SER A 170 9.75 -0.56 2.33
CA SER A 170 10.00 -0.51 0.89
C SER A 170 10.91 0.68 0.51
N ILE A 171 10.66 1.87 1.05
CA ILE A 171 11.49 3.06 0.78
C ILE A 171 12.93 2.83 1.25
N ARG A 172 13.14 2.27 2.45
CA ARG A 172 14.48 1.95 2.97
C ARG A 172 15.21 0.94 2.08
N MET A 173 14.53 -0.13 1.65
CA MET A 173 15.12 -1.13 0.77
C MET A 173 15.58 -0.51 -0.55
N PHE A 174 14.69 0.24 -1.22
CA PHE A 174 15.04 0.90 -2.48
C PHE A 174 16.14 1.94 -2.31
N GLY A 175 16.14 2.68 -1.20
CA GLY A 175 17.16 3.67 -0.88
C GLY A 175 18.56 3.06 -0.73
N ALA A 176 18.64 1.83 -0.20
CA ALA A 176 19.88 1.09 0.03
C ALA A 176 20.47 0.42 -1.22
N TRP A 177 19.74 0.36 -2.34
CA TRP A 177 20.24 -0.28 -3.57
C TRP A 177 21.20 0.60 -4.33
N GLU A 178 22.41 0.10 -4.61
CA GLU A 178 23.35 0.76 -5.54
C GLU A 178 23.10 0.35 -6.99
N ALA A 179 21.90 0.67 -7.50
CA ALA A 179 21.46 0.37 -8.86
C ALA A 179 20.59 1.51 -9.45
N PRO A 180 20.46 1.60 -10.79
CA PRO A 180 19.50 2.49 -11.44
C PRO A 180 18.09 1.93 -11.25
N VAL A 181 17.39 2.45 -10.22
CA VAL A 181 16.11 1.92 -9.77
C VAL A 181 15.25 3.00 -9.13
N GLN A 182 13.93 2.88 -9.28
CA GLN A 182 12.99 3.84 -8.70
C GLN A 182 11.74 3.14 -8.14
N LEU A 183 11.49 3.28 -6.84
CA LEU A 183 10.17 3.07 -6.25
C LEU A 183 9.28 4.26 -6.56
N ARG A 184 8.00 4.01 -6.82
CA ARG A 184 7.00 5.06 -6.93
C ARG A 184 5.65 4.60 -6.38
N PHE A 185 4.93 5.55 -5.81
CA PHE A 185 3.56 5.36 -5.35
C PHE A 185 2.78 6.67 -5.51
N THR A 186 1.46 6.56 -5.56
CA THR A 186 0.53 7.69 -5.59
C THR A 186 -0.39 7.59 -4.37
N THR A 187 -0.73 8.72 -3.77
CA THR A 187 -1.65 8.78 -2.64
C THR A 187 -2.65 9.93 -2.73
N LYS A 188 -3.75 9.82 -2.00
CA LYS A 188 -4.67 10.92 -1.64
C LYS A 188 -4.62 11.30 -0.16
N TYR A 189 -3.74 10.68 0.62
CA TYR A 189 -3.58 10.94 2.05
C TYR A 189 -2.39 11.85 2.30
N ASP A 190 -2.43 12.57 3.41
CA ASP A 190 -1.42 13.54 3.82
C ASP A 190 -0.53 13.04 4.97
N GLY A 191 -0.74 11.79 5.44
CA GLY A 191 -0.06 11.09 6.53
C GLY A 191 1.45 10.86 6.39
N VAL A 192 2.21 11.80 5.82
CA VAL A 192 3.59 11.64 5.34
C VAL A 192 4.66 11.72 6.42
N ALA A 193 4.32 12.15 7.64
CA ALA A 193 5.30 12.41 8.70
C ALA A 193 6.29 11.25 8.95
N PRO A 194 5.86 9.96 8.97
CA PRO A 194 6.78 8.83 9.15
C PRO A 194 7.80 8.65 8.01
N LEU A 195 7.56 9.25 6.84
CA LEU A 195 8.37 9.07 5.64
C LEU A 195 9.45 10.14 5.45
N LEU A 196 9.33 11.30 6.12
CA LEU A 196 10.11 12.50 5.83
C LEU A 196 11.63 12.31 5.99
N ASN A 197 12.06 11.53 6.97
CA ASN A 197 13.48 11.33 7.30
C ASN A 197 14.02 9.96 6.86
N LEU A 198 13.29 9.23 6.02
CA LEU A 198 13.75 7.92 5.55
C LEU A 198 14.94 8.06 4.60
N PRO A 199 15.93 7.15 4.67
CA PRO A 199 17.09 7.15 3.77
C PRO A 199 16.69 6.68 2.36
N HIS A 200 15.91 7.47 1.64
CA HIS A 200 15.30 7.10 0.36
C HIS A 200 16.29 7.11 -0.81
N GLY A 201 17.53 7.60 -0.64
CA GLY A 201 18.59 7.55 -1.65
C GLY A 201 18.25 8.19 -3.00
N ARG A 202 17.29 9.12 -3.04
CA ARG A 202 16.65 9.66 -4.27
C ARG A 202 16.06 8.58 -5.20
N ARG A 203 15.81 7.37 -4.67
CA ARG A 203 15.26 6.20 -5.35
C ARG A 203 13.76 6.02 -5.11
N THR A 204 13.07 7.04 -4.61
CA THR A 204 11.61 7.06 -4.44
C THR A 204 10.99 8.30 -5.04
N ARG A 205 9.96 8.11 -5.88
CA ARG A 205 9.09 9.18 -6.40
C ARG A 205 7.71 9.10 -5.76
N ILE A 206 7.44 10.04 -4.86
CA ILE A 206 6.15 10.21 -4.19
C ILE A 206 5.25 11.08 -5.06
N ARG A 207 4.00 10.67 -5.28
CA ARG A 207 3.01 11.40 -6.09
C ARG A 207 1.71 11.57 -5.31
N PHE A 208 1.01 12.66 -5.61
CA PHE A 208 -0.32 12.92 -5.07
C PHE A 208 -1.32 12.94 -6.22
N SER A 209 -2.47 12.30 -6.02
CA SER A 209 -3.60 12.51 -6.92
C SER A 209 -4.22 13.87 -6.61
N VAL A 210 -4.42 14.66 -7.64
CA VAL A 210 -5.12 15.95 -7.57
C VAL A 210 -6.24 15.95 -8.61
N ASN A 211 -7.22 16.82 -8.42
CA ASN A 211 -8.36 16.90 -9.31
C ASN A 211 -8.90 18.33 -9.42
N ALA A 212 -9.83 18.53 -10.34
CA ALA A 212 -10.58 19.79 -10.41
C ALA A 212 -11.57 19.86 -9.24
N THR A 213 -11.82 21.08 -8.72
CA THR A 213 -12.69 21.32 -7.55
C THR A 213 -14.08 20.69 -7.68
N GLY A 214 -14.66 20.67 -8.89
CA GLY A 214 -15.96 20.05 -9.13
C GLY A 214 -16.00 18.53 -8.90
N VAL A 215 -14.85 17.85 -8.90
CA VAL A 215 -14.73 16.41 -8.70
C VAL A 215 -14.50 16.03 -7.24
N GLU A 216 -14.01 16.96 -6.41
CA GLU A 216 -13.69 16.73 -4.99
C GLU A 216 -14.86 16.12 -4.20
N ARG A 217 -16.11 16.46 -4.53
CA ARG A 217 -17.32 15.87 -3.92
C ARG A 217 -17.49 14.36 -4.14
N PHE A 218 -16.76 13.81 -5.11
CA PHE A 218 -16.73 12.38 -5.44
C PHE A 218 -15.47 11.70 -4.90
N GLU A 219 -14.59 12.46 -4.24
CA GLU A 219 -13.40 11.99 -3.52
C GLU A 219 -13.74 11.75 -2.05
N GLY A 220 -12.88 11.00 -1.38
CA GLY A 220 -13.08 10.49 -0.03
C GLY A 220 -12.68 9.04 0.03
#